data_AF-A0A1Q3TEE8-F1
#
_entry.id   AF-A0A1Q3TEE8-F1
#
_cell.length_a   1.000
_cell.length_b   1.000
_cell.length_c   1.000
_cell.angle_alpha   90.00
_cell.angle_beta   90.00
_cell.angle_gamma   90.00
#
_symmetry.space_group_name_H-M   'P 1'
#
loop_
_entity.id
_entity.type
_entity.pdbx_description
1 polymer ?
#
loop_
_entity_poly.entity_id
_entity_poly.type
_entity_poly.pdbx_seq_one_letter_code
_entity_poly.pdbx_strand_id
1 'polypeptide(L)'
;MVLGDRTEWFAEEVIRRVSGLPVIHFDDGSRPRMVDALISDDGALEVTVIAEQGALQTLSFSTKLDAPNLAGWWELRYPHGRIDRRKAARHAPVLAQFMETAGFTDSDDCTELISALEAGQWLMLNSYRLHRYVGASRGGRIDVLPRATAGFIDEYLTGLSDWVMSLTGGNQWRNKAQKLAASGKSRLHLALIVHESGAPFEIWSGLWDATEVRSSPLSGIEPITDVWVIGTAGTPAVKWSRERGWEVLPYERDLGHREEVAD
;
A
#
# COMPACT_ATOMS: atom_id res chain seq x y z
N MET A 1 -0.58 -12.52 15.22
CA MET A 1 -0.81 -11.08 14.96
C MET A 1 -1.47 -10.97 13.61
N VAL A 2 -2.71 -10.51 13.58
CA VAL A 2 -3.50 -10.39 12.34
C VAL A 2 -3.00 -9.14 11.59
N LEU A 3 -3.11 -9.11 10.26
CA LEU A 3 -2.69 -7.97 9.43
C LEU A 3 -3.36 -6.65 9.88
N GLY A 4 -4.57 -6.74 10.47
CA GLY A 4 -5.33 -5.63 11.05
C GLY A 4 -4.55 -4.92 12.16
N ASP A 5 -4.17 -5.66 13.21
CA ASP A 5 -3.44 -5.11 14.37
C ASP A 5 -2.21 -4.31 13.92
N ARG A 6 -1.39 -4.85 13.01
CA ARG A 6 -0.17 -4.16 12.54
C ARG A 6 -0.48 -2.82 11.87
N THR A 7 -1.61 -2.72 11.20
CA THR A 7 -1.99 -1.53 10.45
C THR A 7 -2.53 -0.44 11.36
N GLU A 8 -3.31 -0.81 12.37
CA GLU A 8 -3.78 0.09 13.43
C GLU A 8 -2.60 0.67 14.20
N TRP A 9 -1.70 -0.17 14.69
CA TRP A 9 -0.46 0.26 15.36
C TRP A 9 0.40 1.21 14.51
N PHE A 10 0.50 0.95 13.19
CA PHE A 10 1.21 1.83 12.28
C PHE A 10 0.54 3.21 12.18
N ALA A 11 -0.78 3.26 12.00
CA ALA A 11 -1.53 4.52 11.93
C ALA A 11 -1.40 5.32 13.23
N GLU A 12 -1.59 4.65 14.37
CA GLU A 12 -1.48 5.24 15.70
C GLU A 12 -0.09 5.86 15.93
N GLU A 13 0.97 5.14 15.58
CA GLU A 13 2.34 5.61 15.74
C GLU A 13 2.65 6.82 14.84
N VAL A 14 2.23 6.79 13.58
CA VAL A 14 2.38 7.94 12.66
C VAL A 14 1.67 9.15 13.24
N ILE A 15 0.40 9.02 13.63
CA ILE A 15 -0.40 10.12 14.19
C ILE A 15 0.24 10.66 15.47
N ARG A 16 0.69 9.79 16.38
CA ARG A 16 1.36 10.17 17.62
C ARG A 16 2.62 11.00 17.34
N ARG A 17 3.46 10.57 16.40
CA ARG A 17 4.68 11.28 16.03
C ARG A 17 4.42 12.66 15.42
N VAL A 18 3.53 12.73 14.43
CA VAL A 18 3.31 13.99 13.70
C VAL A 18 2.49 15.00 14.48
N SER A 19 1.55 14.54 15.32
CA SER A 19 0.71 15.43 16.12
C SER A 19 1.33 15.82 17.46
N GLY A 20 2.27 15.01 17.97
CA GLY A 20 2.80 15.14 19.34
C GLY A 20 1.77 14.84 20.43
N LEU A 21 0.58 14.35 20.07
CA LEU A 21 -0.49 14.03 21.02
C LEU A 21 -0.37 12.59 21.53
N PRO A 22 -0.82 12.31 22.78
CA PRO A 22 -0.98 10.94 23.24
C PRO A 22 -1.97 10.18 22.36
N VAL A 23 -1.57 9.01 21.88
CA VAL A 23 -2.43 8.05 21.18
C VAL A 23 -2.40 6.74 21.97
N ILE A 24 -3.56 6.29 22.42
CA ILE A 24 -3.71 5.10 23.28
C ILE A 24 -4.64 4.13 22.57
N HIS A 25 -4.10 2.96 22.21
CA HIS A 25 -4.89 1.85 21.68
C HIS A 25 -6.03 1.49 22.66
N PHE A 26 -7.25 1.37 22.15
CA PHE A 26 -8.45 1.25 22.98
C PHE A 26 -9.29 0.01 22.67
N ASP A 27 -9.34 -0.46 21.42
CA ASP A 27 -10.13 -1.64 21.06
C ASP A 27 -9.47 -2.93 21.56
N ASP A 28 -9.98 -3.48 22.65
CA ASP A 28 -9.57 -4.78 23.19
C ASP A 28 -10.51 -5.94 22.75
N GLY A 29 -11.45 -5.65 21.86
CA GLY A 29 -12.46 -6.60 21.38
C GLY A 29 -13.52 -6.98 22.43
N SER A 30 -13.53 -6.39 23.62
CA SER A 30 -14.45 -6.77 24.71
C SER A 30 -15.87 -6.25 24.51
N ARG A 31 -16.05 -5.17 23.74
CA ARG A 31 -17.36 -4.55 23.49
C ARG A 31 -17.56 -4.23 22.01
N PRO A 32 -18.79 -4.33 21.50
CA PRO A 32 -19.09 -3.86 20.16
C PRO A 32 -18.89 -2.34 20.08
N ARG A 33 -18.42 -1.87 18.91
CA ARG A 33 -18.26 -0.43 18.60
C ARG A 33 -17.21 0.31 19.43
N MET A 34 -16.24 -0.39 19.99
CA MET A 34 -15.04 0.26 20.54
C MET A 34 -14.25 0.91 19.40
N VAL A 35 -13.77 2.12 19.64
CA VAL A 35 -12.87 2.78 18.69
C VAL A 35 -11.48 2.19 18.79
N ASP A 36 -10.76 2.20 17.67
CA ASP A 36 -9.45 1.55 17.57
C ASP A 36 -8.45 2.21 18.55
N ALA A 37 -8.46 3.54 18.66
CA ALA A 37 -7.67 4.29 19.64
C ALA A 37 -8.33 5.59 20.12
N LEU A 38 -7.78 6.15 21.21
CA LEU A 38 -8.08 7.49 21.69
C LEU A 38 -6.90 8.43 21.40
N ILE A 39 -7.19 9.66 21.00
CA ILE A 39 -6.20 10.72 20.76
C ILE A 39 -6.48 11.83 21.75
N SER A 40 -5.56 12.14 22.66
CA SER A 40 -5.83 13.12 23.73
C SER A 40 -7.06 12.72 24.58
N ASP A 41 -7.56 13.60 25.43
CA ASP A 41 -8.77 13.40 26.24
C ASP A 41 -10.05 13.54 25.41
N ASP A 42 -10.02 14.23 24.28
CA ASP A 42 -11.19 14.67 23.51
C ASP A 42 -11.32 14.04 22.12
N GLY A 43 -10.38 13.18 21.73
CA GLY A 43 -10.32 12.55 20.41
C GLY A 43 -10.54 11.04 20.40
N ALA A 44 -11.23 10.55 19.38
CA ALA A 44 -11.35 9.14 19.03
C ALA A 44 -10.81 8.88 17.62
N LEU A 45 -10.21 7.71 17.41
CA LEU A 45 -9.61 7.28 16.15
C LEU A 45 -10.20 5.95 15.70
N GLU A 46 -10.57 5.93 14.42
CA GLU A 46 -10.79 4.70 13.66
C GLU A 46 -9.77 4.63 12.53
N VAL A 47 -9.25 3.44 12.29
CA VAL A 47 -8.32 3.12 11.22
C VAL A 47 -9.03 2.22 10.22
N THR A 48 -8.79 2.49 8.94
CA THR A 48 -9.30 1.66 7.85
C THR A 48 -8.27 1.54 6.76
N VAL A 49 -8.10 0.34 6.23
CA VAL A 49 -7.22 0.10 5.09
C VAL A 49 -8.01 0.24 3.81
N ILE A 50 -7.50 1.07 2.91
CA ILE A 50 -8.03 1.25 1.56
C ILE A 50 -7.15 0.47 0.61
N ALA A 51 -7.70 -0.61 0.08
CA ALA A 51 -7.04 -1.53 -0.85
C ALA A 51 -8.08 -2.36 -1.59
N GLU A 52 -7.79 -2.75 -2.83
CA GLU A 52 -8.51 -3.85 -3.46
C GLU A 52 -8.45 -5.11 -2.59
N GLN A 53 -9.59 -5.79 -2.40
CA GLN A 53 -9.68 -7.02 -1.59
C GLN A 53 -8.65 -8.10 -1.99
N GLY A 54 -8.21 -8.09 -3.26
CA GLY A 54 -7.18 -9.00 -3.75
C GLY A 54 -5.76 -8.66 -3.32
N ALA A 55 -5.45 -7.38 -3.25
CA ALA A 55 -4.10 -6.92 -2.96
C ALA A 55 -3.73 -7.10 -1.49
N LEU A 56 -4.69 -6.96 -0.56
CA LEU A 56 -4.49 -7.27 0.85
C LEU A 56 -4.14 -8.75 1.07
N GLN A 57 -4.69 -9.63 0.23
CA GLN A 57 -4.28 -11.03 0.23
C GLN A 57 -2.87 -11.19 -0.31
N THR A 58 -2.44 -10.41 -1.31
CA THR A 58 -1.09 -10.51 -1.89
C THR A 58 0.01 -10.02 -0.94
N LEU A 59 -0.23 -8.96 -0.15
CA LEU A 59 0.74 -8.40 0.81
C LEU A 59 1.16 -9.35 1.93
N SER A 60 0.30 -10.29 2.32
CA SER A 60 0.60 -11.25 3.40
C SER A 60 1.59 -12.35 2.99
N PHE A 61 2.04 -12.33 1.74
CA PHE A 61 2.93 -13.36 1.23
C PHE A 61 4.19 -12.77 0.63
N SER A 62 5.31 -13.43 0.94
CA SER A 62 6.62 -13.19 0.31
C SER A 62 6.48 -12.97 -1.20
N THR A 63 6.93 -11.79 -1.65
CA THR A 63 7.09 -11.33 -3.04
C THR A 63 8.21 -12.07 -3.76
N LYS A 64 8.42 -13.36 -3.47
CA LYS A 64 9.55 -14.16 -3.97
C LYS A 64 9.08 -15.53 -4.40
N LEU A 65 9.55 -15.97 -5.56
CA LEU A 65 9.48 -17.34 -6.03
C LEU A 65 10.87 -17.96 -5.89
N ASP A 66 10.95 -19.09 -5.21
CA ASP A 66 12.17 -19.88 -5.17
C ASP A 66 12.42 -20.51 -6.53
N ALA A 67 13.62 -20.29 -7.06
CA ALA A 67 14.02 -20.79 -8.37
C ALA A 67 15.49 -21.22 -8.30
N PRO A 68 15.83 -22.23 -7.46
CA PRO A 68 17.21 -22.52 -7.05
C PRO A 68 18.16 -22.89 -8.19
N ASN A 69 17.63 -23.24 -9.36
CA ASN A 69 18.42 -23.56 -10.55
C ASN A 69 18.86 -22.33 -11.34
N LEU A 70 18.32 -21.14 -11.04
CA LEU A 70 18.71 -19.89 -11.71
C LEU A 70 20.03 -19.37 -11.15
N ALA A 71 20.96 -19.05 -12.05
CA ALA A 71 22.21 -18.41 -11.66
C ALA A 71 22.01 -16.94 -11.25
N GLY A 72 20.96 -16.30 -11.76
CA GLY A 72 20.62 -14.90 -11.55
C GLY A 72 19.50 -14.67 -10.56
N TRP A 73 19.43 -13.42 -10.08
CA TRP A 73 18.26 -12.87 -9.42
C TRP A 73 17.40 -12.20 -10.49
N TRP A 74 16.14 -12.60 -10.57
CA TRP A 74 15.17 -12.07 -11.52
C TRP A 74 14.06 -11.27 -10.83
N GLU A 75 13.38 -10.46 -11.63
CA GLU A 75 12.20 -9.70 -11.27
C GLU A 75 11.09 -10.00 -12.29
N LEU A 76 9.93 -10.46 -11.82
CA LEU A 76 8.71 -10.59 -12.58
C LEU A 76 7.80 -9.40 -12.27
N ARG A 77 7.64 -8.50 -13.24
CA ARG A 77 6.73 -7.35 -13.16
C ARG A 77 5.37 -7.70 -13.75
N TYR A 78 4.29 -7.46 -13.01
CA TYR A 78 2.91 -7.63 -13.49
C TYR A 78 2.18 -6.28 -13.60
N PRO A 79 1.35 -6.02 -14.62
CA PRO A 79 0.50 -4.84 -14.67
C PRO A 79 -0.52 -4.89 -13.52
N HIS A 80 -1.00 -3.73 -13.10
CA HIS A 80 -1.96 -3.54 -12.00
C HIS A 80 -2.97 -4.69 -11.83
N GLY A 81 -3.24 -5.09 -10.59
CA GLY A 81 -4.24 -6.11 -10.24
C GLY A 81 -3.66 -7.37 -9.59
N ARG A 82 -4.33 -8.51 -9.81
CA ARG A 82 -3.97 -9.80 -9.19
C ARG A 82 -3.06 -10.63 -10.10
N ILE A 83 -1.97 -11.16 -9.54
CA ILE A 83 -1.16 -12.20 -10.18
C ILE A 83 -1.68 -13.60 -9.85
N ASP A 84 -1.86 -14.45 -10.87
CA ASP A 84 -2.08 -15.89 -10.65
C ASP A 84 -0.76 -16.53 -10.24
N ARG A 85 -0.58 -16.74 -8.94
CA ARG A 85 0.69 -17.25 -8.38
C ARG A 85 1.00 -18.67 -8.78
N ARG A 86 0.00 -19.52 -8.99
CA ARG A 86 0.24 -20.90 -9.43
C ARG A 86 0.84 -20.89 -10.83
N LYS A 87 0.30 -20.03 -11.71
CA LYS A 87 0.87 -19.81 -13.03
C LYS A 87 2.23 -19.13 -12.96
N ALA A 88 2.41 -18.13 -12.09
CA ALA A 88 3.70 -17.46 -11.92
C ALA A 88 4.80 -18.40 -11.45
N ALA A 89 4.54 -19.20 -10.41
CA ALA A 89 5.47 -20.19 -9.90
C ALA A 89 5.79 -21.29 -10.92
N ARG A 90 4.84 -21.63 -11.80
CA ARG A 90 5.05 -22.60 -12.89
C ARG A 90 5.85 -22.03 -14.05
N HIS A 91 5.52 -20.83 -14.51
CA HIS A 91 6.02 -20.30 -15.79
C HIS A 91 7.25 -19.40 -15.64
N ALA A 92 7.33 -18.58 -14.59
CA ALA A 92 8.42 -17.61 -14.46
C ALA A 92 9.82 -18.28 -14.31
N PRO A 93 10.01 -19.33 -13.49
CA PRO A 93 11.30 -20.03 -13.43
C PRO A 93 11.72 -20.68 -14.74
N VAL A 94 10.77 -21.26 -15.47
CA VAL A 94 11.02 -21.87 -16.79
C VAL A 94 11.50 -20.82 -17.78
N LEU A 95 10.84 -19.67 -17.80
CA LEU A 95 11.18 -18.58 -18.71
C LEU A 95 12.53 -17.92 -18.34
N ALA A 96 12.78 -17.67 -17.06
CA ALA A 96 14.05 -17.15 -16.58
C ALA A 96 15.21 -18.09 -16.97
N GLN A 97 15.05 -19.40 -16.78
CA GLN A 97 16.08 -20.39 -17.14
C GLN A 97 16.37 -20.40 -18.64
N PHE A 98 15.32 -20.32 -19.47
CA PHE A 98 15.46 -20.21 -20.91
C PHE A 98 16.26 -18.95 -21.29
N MET A 99 15.89 -17.80 -20.72
CA MET A 99 16.56 -16.53 -20.98
C MET A 99 18.02 -16.53 -20.51
N GLU A 100 18.33 -17.09 -19.34
CA GLU A 100 19.72 -17.25 -18.87
C GLU A 100 20.56 -18.07 -19.83
N THR A 101 20.00 -19.18 -20.32
CA THR A 101 20.69 -20.08 -21.25
C THR A 101 20.92 -19.41 -22.61
N ALA A 102 19.96 -18.61 -23.04
CA ALA A 102 20.02 -17.86 -24.29
C ALA A 102 20.80 -16.53 -24.19
N GLY A 103 21.25 -16.15 -22.99
CA GLY A 103 22.03 -14.93 -22.76
C GLY A 103 21.22 -13.64 -22.70
N PHE A 104 19.90 -13.71 -22.50
CA PHE A 104 19.03 -12.54 -22.36
C PHE A 104 18.88 -12.11 -20.90
N THR A 105 18.70 -10.80 -20.69
CA THR A 105 18.46 -10.21 -19.36
C THR A 105 17.12 -9.52 -19.24
N ASP A 106 16.43 -9.26 -20.34
CA ASP A 106 15.10 -8.65 -20.37
C ASP A 106 14.21 -9.40 -21.35
N SER A 107 12.95 -9.67 -20.98
CA SER A 107 12.01 -10.41 -21.81
C SER A 107 11.66 -9.66 -23.09
N ASP A 108 11.73 -8.33 -23.05
CA ASP A 108 11.42 -7.49 -24.22
C ASP A 108 12.43 -7.73 -25.34
N ASP A 109 13.70 -7.98 -25.01
CA ASP A 109 14.80 -8.23 -25.95
C ASP A 109 14.68 -9.57 -26.70
N CYS A 110 13.85 -10.48 -26.20
CA CYS A 110 13.66 -11.82 -26.76
C CYS A 110 12.20 -12.19 -27.02
N THR A 111 11.33 -11.19 -27.22
CA THR A 111 9.87 -11.37 -27.38
C THR A 111 9.51 -12.43 -28.43
N GLU A 112 10.15 -12.40 -29.61
CA GLU A 112 9.88 -13.37 -30.68
C GLU A 112 10.22 -14.81 -30.25
N LEU A 113 11.38 -15.01 -29.60
CA LEU A 113 11.84 -16.32 -29.15
C LEU A 113 10.95 -16.90 -28.06
N ILE A 114 10.57 -16.09 -27.07
CA ILE A 114 9.77 -16.56 -25.95
C ILE A 114 8.31 -16.85 -26.36
N SER A 115 7.80 -16.22 -27.43
CA SER A 115 6.43 -16.44 -27.93
C SER A 115 6.15 -17.88 -28.38
N ALA A 116 7.20 -18.65 -28.69
CA ALA A 116 7.11 -20.06 -29.03
C ALA A 116 6.94 -20.98 -27.80
N LEU A 117 7.15 -20.46 -26.59
CA LEU A 117 7.03 -21.21 -25.33
C LEU A 117 5.67 -20.96 -24.67
N GLU A 118 5.07 -21.99 -24.06
CA GLU A 118 3.85 -21.83 -23.23
C GLU A 118 4.05 -20.75 -22.14
N ALA A 119 5.22 -20.73 -21.51
CA ALA A 119 5.57 -19.75 -20.48
C ALA A 119 5.70 -18.32 -21.04
N GLY A 120 6.23 -18.15 -22.26
CA GLY A 120 6.33 -16.83 -22.89
C GLY A 120 4.98 -16.32 -23.38
N GLN A 121 4.12 -17.20 -23.91
CA GLN A 121 2.74 -16.86 -24.23
C GLN A 121 1.96 -16.40 -23.00
N TRP A 122 2.13 -17.10 -21.86
CA TRP A 122 1.55 -16.67 -20.59
C TRP A 122 2.06 -15.29 -20.18
N LEU A 123 3.37 -15.03 -20.26
CA LEU A 123 3.95 -13.72 -19.94
C LEU A 123 3.33 -12.61 -20.80
N MET A 124 3.27 -12.82 -22.12
CA MET A 124 2.74 -11.84 -23.08
C MET A 124 1.24 -11.59 -22.91
N LEU A 125 0.42 -12.64 -22.75
CA LEU A 125 -1.04 -12.50 -22.59
C LEU A 125 -1.44 -11.72 -21.34
N ASN A 126 -0.59 -11.75 -20.31
CA ASN A 126 -0.83 -11.02 -19.06
C ASN A 126 -0.04 -9.70 -19.01
N SER A 127 0.65 -9.32 -20.09
CA SER A 127 1.52 -8.13 -20.15
C SER A 127 2.56 -8.08 -19.03
N TYR A 128 3.05 -9.24 -18.60
CA TYR A 128 4.10 -9.35 -17.60
C TYR A 128 5.46 -9.06 -18.25
N ARG A 129 6.44 -8.69 -17.43
CA ARG A 129 7.83 -8.50 -17.86
C ARG A 129 8.76 -9.25 -16.93
N LEU A 130 9.80 -9.88 -17.47
CA LEU A 130 10.79 -10.60 -16.70
C LEU A 130 12.17 -9.97 -16.95
N HIS A 131 12.85 -9.57 -15.88
CA HIS A 131 14.12 -8.83 -15.95
C HIS A 131 15.14 -9.41 -14.98
N ARG A 132 16.42 -9.49 -15.36
CA ARG A 132 17.50 -9.98 -14.50
C ARG A 132 18.28 -8.82 -13.87
N TYR A 133 18.49 -8.87 -12.56
CA TYR A 133 19.42 -7.96 -11.89
C TYR A 133 20.87 -8.30 -12.24
N VAL A 134 21.46 -7.54 -13.16
CA VAL A 134 22.87 -7.65 -13.52
C VAL A 134 23.73 -7.20 -12.33
N GLY A 135 24.67 -8.06 -11.89
CA GLY A 135 25.55 -7.79 -10.74
C GLY A 135 25.00 -8.23 -9.38
N ALA A 136 23.78 -8.77 -9.30
CA ALA A 136 23.28 -9.38 -8.09
C ALA A 136 24.08 -10.65 -7.70
N SER A 137 24.49 -10.75 -6.44
CA SER A 137 25.28 -11.87 -5.91
C SER A 137 24.46 -13.07 -5.41
N ARG A 138 23.13 -12.94 -5.37
CA ARG A 138 22.21 -13.96 -4.84
C ARG A 138 21.28 -14.47 -5.93
N GLY A 139 21.74 -15.49 -6.67
CA GLY A 139 20.91 -16.21 -7.63
C GLY A 139 19.77 -16.99 -6.96
N GLY A 140 19.06 -17.78 -7.77
CA GLY A 140 18.11 -18.76 -7.25
C GLY A 140 16.73 -18.20 -6.89
N ARG A 141 16.39 -16.98 -7.30
CA ARG A 141 15.13 -16.32 -6.91
C ARG A 141 14.54 -15.41 -7.99
N ILE A 142 13.22 -15.27 -7.94
CA ILE A 142 12.46 -14.29 -8.73
C ILE A 142 11.62 -13.44 -7.79
N ASP A 143 11.91 -12.15 -7.72
CA ASP A 143 11.06 -11.21 -6.99
C ASP A 143 9.85 -10.86 -7.87
N VAL A 144 8.66 -10.88 -7.28
CA VAL A 144 7.41 -10.61 -7.98
C VAL A 144 6.93 -9.23 -7.55
N LEU A 145 6.97 -8.27 -8.47
CA LEU A 145 6.71 -6.87 -8.19
C LEU A 145 5.63 -6.33 -9.13
N PRO A 146 4.81 -5.37 -8.70
CA PRO A 146 3.95 -4.64 -9.63
C PRO A 146 4.81 -3.87 -10.62
N ARG A 147 4.36 -3.75 -11.87
CA ARG A 147 5.01 -2.93 -12.88
C ARG A 147 4.82 -1.47 -12.50
N ALA A 148 5.88 -0.82 -12.04
CA ALA A 148 5.89 0.63 -11.87
C ALA A 148 5.63 1.29 -13.24
N THR A 149 4.54 2.06 -13.34
CA THR A 149 4.34 3.00 -14.44
C THR A 149 5.17 4.25 -14.13
N ALA A 150 6.12 4.57 -15.00
CA ALA A 150 6.69 5.92 -15.01
C ALA A 150 5.57 6.87 -15.45
N GLY A 151 5.11 7.72 -14.55
CA GLY A 151 4.10 8.74 -14.78
C GLY A 151 4.54 10.05 -14.16
N PHE A 152 3.90 11.14 -14.55
CA PHE A 152 4.01 12.39 -13.80
C PHE A 152 3.48 12.14 -12.39
N ILE A 153 4.35 12.32 -11.39
CA ILE A 153 3.96 12.27 -9.99
C ILE A 153 3.23 13.58 -9.70
N ASP A 154 1.97 13.50 -9.27
CA ASP A 154 1.26 14.67 -8.80
C ASP A 154 1.68 14.98 -7.37
N GLU A 155 2.73 15.77 -7.23
CA GLU A 155 3.28 16.22 -5.94
C GLU A 155 2.30 17.08 -5.12
N TYR A 156 1.19 17.52 -5.72
CA TYR A 156 0.19 18.38 -5.10
C TYR A 156 -1.10 17.66 -4.72
N LEU A 157 -1.23 16.36 -5.03
CA LEU A 157 -2.42 15.57 -4.71
C LEU A 157 -3.74 16.22 -5.22
N THR A 158 -3.70 16.70 -6.46
CA THR A 158 -4.81 17.32 -7.18
C THR A 158 -5.88 16.27 -7.45
N GLY A 159 -6.92 16.25 -6.59
CA GLY A 159 -8.01 15.28 -6.66
C GLY A 159 -8.14 14.38 -5.43
N LEU A 160 -7.30 14.59 -4.40
CA LEU A 160 -7.38 13.85 -3.15
C LEU A 160 -8.78 13.87 -2.53
N SER A 161 -9.42 15.04 -2.49
CA SER A 161 -10.76 15.18 -1.93
C SER A 161 -11.82 14.42 -2.71
N ASP A 162 -11.81 14.49 -4.04
CA ASP A 162 -12.78 13.75 -4.86
C ASP A 162 -12.63 12.24 -4.64
N TRP A 163 -11.39 11.77 -4.56
CA TRP A 163 -11.10 10.38 -4.23
C TRP A 163 -11.60 10.01 -2.82
N VAL A 164 -11.28 10.79 -1.78
CA VAL A 164 -11.78 10.53 -0.41
C VAL A 164 -13.32 10.55 -0.38
N MET A 165 -13.95 11.53 -1.04
CA MET A 165 -15.40 11.64 -1.12
C MET A 165 -16.05 10.44 -1.80
N SER A 166 -15.39 9.83 -2.80
CA SER A 166 -15.88 8.61 -3.44
C SER A 166 -15.97 7.42 -2.48
N LEU A 167 -15.17 7.39 -1.40
CA LEU A 167 -15.17 6.33 -0.39
C LEU A 167 -16.36 6.44 0.57
N THR A 168 -16.94 7.64 0.73
CA THR A 168 -17.96 7.95 1.74
C THR A 168 -19.26 7.17 1.56
N GLY A 169 -19.57 6.76 0.32
CA GLY A 169 -20.73 5.93 0.00
C GLY A 169 -20.60 4.47 0.46
N GLY A 170 -19.38 4.02 0.82
CA GLY A 170 -19.11 2.64 1.19
C GLY A 170 -19.63 2.25 2.58
N ASN A 171 -19.98 0.97 2.76
CA ASN A 171 -20.37 0.43 4.07
C ASN A 171 -19.25 0.57 5.11
N GLN A 172 -18.00 0.41 4.69
CA GLN A 172 -16.82 0.54 5.55
C GLN A 172 -16.74 1.94 6.16
N TRP A 173 -16.86 2.99 5.34
CA TRP A 173 -16.89 4.38 5.81
C TRP A 173 -18.04 4.62 6.80
N ARG A 174 -19.26 4.24 6.43
CA ARG A 174 -20.45 4.42 7.28
C ARG A 174 -20.32 3.74 8.63
N ASN A 175 -19.81 2.51 8.64
CA ASN A 175 -19.59 1.77 9.89
C ASN A 175 -18.57 2.46 10.79
N LYS A 176 -17.44 2.90 10.23
CA LYS A 176 -16.39 3.63 10.98
C LYS A 176 -16.89 4.97 11.50
N ALA A 177 -17.63 5.74 10.69
CA ALA A 177 -18.27 6.98 11.11
C ALA A 177 -19.28 6.77 12.26
N GLN A 178 -20.05 5.69 12.23
CA GLN A 178 -20.97 5.33 13.32
C GLN A 178 -20.24 4.92 14.61
N LYS A 179 -19.13 4.15 14.51
CA LYS A 179 -18.28 3.82 15.67
C LYS A 179 -17.73 5.10 16.32
N LEU A 180 -17.17 6.00 15.50
CA LEU A 180 -16.67 7.29 15.97
C LEU A 180 -17.76 8.11 16.67
N ALA A 181 -18.95 8.24 16.06
CA ALA A 181 -20.06 8.98 16.66
C ALA A 181 -20.47 8.41 18.03
N ALA A 182 -20.43 7.08 18.18
CA ALA A 182 -20.79 6.40 19.42
C ALA A 182 -19.75 6.57 20.54
N SER A 183 -18.54 7.05 20.24
CA SER A 183 -17.49 7.27 21.24
C SER A 183 -17.78 8.42 22.20
N GLY A 184 -18.67 9.35 21.83
CA GLY A 184 -18.97 10.55 22.61
C GLY A 184 -17.84 11.60 22.65
N LYS A 185 -16.76 11.41 21.88
CA LYS A 185 -15.65 12.36 21.75
C LYS A 185 -16.03 13.52 20.82
N SER A 186 -15.46 14.71 21.07
CA SER A 186 -15.71 15.91 20.25
C SER A 186 -14.87 15.93 18.97
N ARG A 187 -13.69 15.31 19.00
CA ARG A 187 -12.83 15.15 17.82
C ARG A 187 -12.89 13.71 17.33
N LEU A 188 -13.31 13.54 16.08
CA LEU A 188 -13.55 12.25 15.46
C LEU A 188 -12.61 12.11 14.27
N HIS A 189 -11.57 11.28 14.46
CA HIS A 189 -10.50 11.06 13.49
C HIS A 189 -10.74 9.76 12.73
N LEU A 190 -10.71 9.82 11.40
CA LEU A 190 -10.69 8.64 10.54
C LEU A 190 -9.34 8.57 9.82
N ALA A 191 -8.58 7.51 10.03
CA ALA A 191 -7.33 7.24 9.32
C ALA A 191 -7.53 6.25 8.18
N LEU A 192 -7.20 6.68 6.96
CA LEU A 192 -7.18 5.91 5.73
C LEU A 192 -5.74 5.46 5.48
N ILE A 193 -5.44 4.19 5.73
CA ILE A 193 -4.17 3.59 5.35
C ILE A 193 -4.25 3.15 3.89
N VAL A 194 -3.48 3.81 3.04
CA VAL A 194 -3.59 3.69 1.58
C VAL A 194 -2.57 2.70 1.04
N HIS A 195 -3.08 1.59 0.53
CA HIS A 195 -2.30 0.67 -0.28
C HIS A 195 -2.22 1.16 -1.73
N GLU A 196 -1.19 0.75 -2.48
CA GLU A 196 -1.01 1.14 -3.89
C GLU A 196 -2.19 0.74 -4.78
N SER A 197 -2.89 -0.33 -4.41
CA SER A 197 -4.09 -0.80 -5.11
C SER A 197 -5.39 -0.16 -4.62
N GLY A 198 -5.34 0.68 -3.59
CA GLY A 198 -6.52 1.28 -2.98
C GLY A 198 -6.86 2.67 -3.50
N ALA A 199 -5.92 3.30 -4.19
CA ALA A 199 -6.07 4.66 -4.69
C ALA A 199 -5.63 4.74 -6.15
N PRO A 200 -6.10 5.77 -6.89
CA PRO A 200 -5.49 6.15 -8.15
C PRO A 200 -3.97 6.34 -7.98
N PHE A 201 -3.21 6.01 -9.03
CA PHE A 201 -1.75 6.06 -9.01
C PHE A 201 -1.25 7.45 -8.63
N GLU A 202 -1.89 8.51 -9.11
CA GLU A 202 -1.55 9.91 -8.85
C GLU A 202 -1.64 10.25 -7.35
N ILE A 203 -2.68 9.75 -6.68
CA ILE A 203 -2.85 9.94 -5.23
C ILE A 203 -1.83 9.11 -4.46
N TRP A 204 -1.68 7.83 -4.77
CA TRP A 204 -0.76 6.97 -4.02
C TRP A 204 0.71 7.37 -4.21
N SER A 205 1.13 7.71 -5.43
CA SER A 205 2.49 8.17 -5.71
C SER A 205 2.75 9.56 -5.15
N GLY A 206 1.75 10.47 -5.19
CA GLY A 206 1.88 11.78 -4.55
C GLY A 206 2.11 11.67 -3.04
N LEU A 207 1.52 10.67 -2.36
CA LEU A 207 1.76 10.42 -0.92
C LEU A 207 3.21 10.01 -0.59
N TRP A 208 4.09 9.82 -1.57
CA TRP A 208 5.51 9.55 -1.29
C TRP A 208 6.26 10.79 -0.84
N ASP A 209 6.06 11.89 -1.57
CA ASP A 209 6.91 13.09 -1.49
C ASP A 209 6.10 14.40 -1.54
N ALA A 210 4.77 14.34 -1.45
CA ALA A 210 3.93 15.54 -1.45
C ALA A 210 4.38 16.53 -0.37
N THR A 211 4.52 17.79 -0.78
CA THR A 211 4.89 18.91 0.10
C THR A 211 3.72 19.86 0.35
N GLU A 212 2.68 19.80 -0.49
CA GLU A 212 1.48 20.62 -0.44
C GLU A 212 0.28 19.79 -0.92
N VAL A 213 -0.93 20.12 -0.46
CA VAL A 213 -2.17 19.54 -0.98
C VAL A 213 -3.01 20.62 -1.65
N ARG A 214 -3.21 20.51 -2.97
CA ARG A 214 -4.04 21.40 -3.79
C ARG A 214 -5.37 20.71 -4.14
N SER A 215 -6.12 20.37 -3.11
CA SER A 215 -7.45 19.79 -3.25
C SER A 215 -8.50 20.63 -2.53
N SER A 216 -9.75 20.55 -2.99
CA SER A 216 -10.88 21.24 -2.36
C SER A 216 -11.06 20.77 -0.90
N PRO A 217 -11.68 21.55 0.00
CA PRO A 217 -12.05 21.04 1.31
C PRO A 217 -13.04 19.88 1.22
N LEU A 218 -12.97 18.91 2.14
CA LEU A 218 -14.02 17.90 2.27
C LEU A 218 -15.32 18.53 2.81
N SER A 219 -16.47 18.02 2.38
CA SER A 219 -17.80 18.48 2.80
C SER A 219 -18.76 17.31 2.89
N GLY A 220 -19.75 17.35 3.80
CA GLY A 220 -20.75 16.28 3.89
C GLY A 220 -20.21 14.98 4.50
N ILE A 221 -19.11 15.05 5.25
CA ILE A 221 -18.48 13.89 5.91
C ILE A 221 -18.78 13.82 7.41
N GLU A 222 -19.73 14.61 7.89
CA GLU A 222 -20.16 14.59 9.27
C GLU A 222 -20.53 13.16 9.72
N PRO A 223 -20.16 12.77 10.96
CA PRO A 223 -19.66 13.63 12.03
C PRO A 223 -18.14 13.80 12.08
N ILE A 224 -17.39 13.22 11.13
CA ILE A 224 -15.91 13.19 11.14
C ILE A 224 -15.34 14.62 11.13
N THR A 225 -14.40 14.90 12.03
CA THR A 225 -13.75 16.22 12.17
C THR A 225 -12.39 16.27 11.49
N ASP A 226 -11.70 15.13 11.44
CA ASP A 226 -10.36 15.00 10.91
C ASP A 226 -10.25 13.71 10.07
N VAL A 227 -9.67 13.81 8.89
CA VAL A 227 -9.36 12.65 8.02
C VAL A 227 -7.85 12.60 7.82
N TRP A 228 -7.24 11.46 8.14
CA TRP A 228 -5.84 11.19 7.88
C TRP A 228 -5.72 10.28 6.66
N VAL A 229 -4.79 10.59 5.76
CA VAL A 229 -4.45 9.78 4.59
C VAL A 229 -2.98 9.45 4.71
N ILE A 230 -2.68 8.16 4.92
CA ILE A 230 -1.34 7.69 5.24
C ILE A 230 -0.98 6.61 4.23
N GLY A 231 0.03 6.87 3.41
CA GLY A 231 0.57 5.88 2.48
C GLY A 231 1.22 4.70 3.23
N THR A 232 1.05 3.49 2.71
CA THR A 232 1.81 2.31 3.16
C THR A 232 3.30 2.39 2.79
N ALA A 233 3.65 3.28 1.86
CA ALA A 233 4.98 3.73 1.47
C ALA A 233 5.00 5.26 1.41
N GLY A 234 6.18 5.88 1.50
CA GLY A 234 6.33 7.34 1.53
C GLY A 234 6.64 7.92 2.91
N THR A 235 6.71 9.26 2.95
CA THR A 235 7.13 10.03 4.13
C THR A 235 6.11 11.04 4.67
N PRO A 236 5.19 11.66 3.90
CA PRO A 236 4.16 12.50 4.51
C PRO A 236 2.92 11.70 4.93
N ALA A 237 2.34 12.08 6.07
CA ALA A 237 0.93 11.87 6.33
C ALA A 237 0.19 13.12 5.87
N VAL A 238 -0.97 12.95 5.25
CA VAL A 238 -1.82 14.07 4.84
C VAL A 238 -3.04 14.11 5.74
N LYS A 239 -3.35 15.28 6.26
CA LYS A 239 -4.46 15.47 7.20
C LYS A 239 -5.41 16.53 6.70
N TRP A 240 -6.68 16.19 6.56
CA TRP A 240 -7.74 17.18 6.50
C TRP A 240 -8.31 17.41 7.90
N SER A 241 -8.55 18.67 8.25
CA SER A 241 -9.40 19.02 9.39
C SER A 241 -10.47 20.01 8.97
N ARG A 242 -11.64 19.94 9.60
CA ARG A 242 -12.75 20.87 9.32
C ARG A 242 -12.35 22.35 9.48
N GLU A 243 -11.46 22.63 10.42
CA GLU A 243 -11.05 24.00 10.76
C GLU A 243 -9.94 24.55 9.86
N ARG A 244 -9.00 23.70 9.44
CA ARG A 244 -7.78 24.14 8.74
C ARG A 244 -7.69 23.70 7.30
N GLY A 245 -8.54 22.80 6.85
CA GLY A 245 -8.41 22.16 5.54
C GLY A 245 -7.28 21.13 5.55
N TRP A 246 -6.63 20.97 4.38
CA TRP A 246 -5.56 20.00 4.17
C TRP A 246 -4.20 20.52 4.65
N GLU A 247 -3.47 19.66 5.34
CA GLU A 247 -2.11 19.89 5.81
C GLU A 247 -1.26 18.66 5.45
N VAL A 248 -0.02 18.90 5.00
CA VAL A 248 1.01 17.87 4.84
C VAL A 248 1.83 17.82 6.12
N LEU A 249 1.93 16.63 6.71
CA LEU A 249 2.62 16.40 7.97
C LEU A 249 3.78 15.43 7.72
N PRO A 250 5.01 15.94 7.56
CA PRO A 250 6.16 15.09 7.31
C PRO A 250 6.43 14.21 8.52
N TYR A 251 6.77 12.94 8.28
CA TYR A 251 7.37 12.09 9.30
C TYR A 251 8.55 11.32 8.73
N GLU A 252 9.60 11.21 9.53
CA GLU A 252 10.64 10.25 9.24
C GLU A 252 10.09 8.86 9.54
N ARG A 253 9.88 8.09 8.48
CA ARG A 253 9.69 6.66 8.62
C ARG A 253 11.01 6.11 9.12
N ASP A 254 11.10 5.93 10.43
CA ASP A 254 12.18 5.16 11.03
C ASP A 254 11.99 3.72 10.54
N LEU A 255 12.57 3.44 9.38
CA LEU A 255 12.65 2.11 8.79
C LEU A 255 13.54 1.19 9.63
N GLY A 256 14.01 1.69 10.79
CA GLY A 256 14.54 0.98 11.94
C GLY A 256 14.71 -0.47 11.60
N HIS A 257 15.92 -0.80 11.14
CA HIS A 257 16.42 -2.15 11.03
C HIS A 257 15.93 -2.88 12.28
N ARG A 258 14.83 -3.63 12.16
CA ARG A 258 14.51 -4.66 13.12
C ARG A 258 15.63 -5.64 12.89
N GLU A 259 16.72 -5.49 13.65
CA GLU A 259 17.53 -6.62 14.03
C GLU A 259 16.51 -7.68 14.44
N GLU A 260 16.38 -8.70 13.60
CA GLU A 260 15.69 -9.92 13.98
C GLU A 260 16.34 -10.33 15.29
N VAL A 261 15.66 -10.04 16.41
CA VAL A 261 16.01 -10.63 17.69
C VAL A 261 15.80 -12.13 17.44
N ALA A 262 16.92 -12.81 17.16
CA ALA A 262 16.95 -14.24 17.02
C ALA A 262 16.54 -14.81 18.38
N ASP A 263 15.34 -15.38 18.44
CA ASP A 263 14.92 -16.28 19.52
C ASP A 263 15.77 -17.57 19.50
#